data_AF-A0A3A4QQ94-F1
#
_entry.id   AF-A0A3A4QQ94-F1
#
_cell.length_a   1.000
_cell.length_b   1.000
_cell.length_c   1.000
_cell.angle_alpha   90.00
_cell.angle_beta   90.00
_cell.angle_gamma   90.00
#
_symmetry.space_group_name_H-M   'P 1'
#
loop_
_entity.id
_entity.type
_entity.pdbx_description
1 polymer ?
#
loop_
_entity_poly.entity_id
_entity_poly.type
_entity_poly.pdbx_seq_one_letter_code
_entity_poly.pdbx_strand_id
1 'polypeptide(L)' 'FFQKMLEKGVYLAPSQFEAGFISIMHTDDVIDATIAAVREAFRTW' A
#
# COMPACT_ATOMS: atom_id res chain seq x y z
N PHE A 1 -8.26 -1.49 6.35
CA PHE A 1 -7.07 -1.63 5.50
C PHE A 1 -6.78 -0.38 4.66
N PHE A 2 -7.63 -0.01 3.68
CA PHE A 2 -7.41 1.16 2.81
C PHE A 2 -7.02 2.45 3.56
N GLN A 3 -7.83 2.90 4.53
CA GLN A 3 -7.54 4.13 5.29
C GLN A 3 -6.21 4.06 6.06
N LYS A 4 -5.89 2.90 6.66
CA LYS A 4 -4.61 2.69 7.37
C LYS A 4 -3.41 2.73 6.41
N MET A 5 -3.56 2.25 5.18
CA MET A 5 -2.52 2.38 4.16
C MET A 5 -2.36 3.83 3.71
N LEU A 6 -3.49 4.55 3.56
CA LEU A 6 -3.49 5.96 3.18
C LEU A 6 -2.80 6.85 4.22
N GLU A 7 -3.05 6.63 5.52
CA GLU A 7 -2.34 7.29 6.62
C GLU A 7 -0.83 7.07 6.59
N LYS A 8 -0.38 5.95 5.99
CA LYS A 8 1.03 5.59 5.80
C LYS A 8 1.60 6.04 4.45
N GLY A 9 0.85 6.84 3.68
CA GLY A 9 1.29 7.38 2.40
C GLY A 9 1.15 6.42 1.22
N VAL A 10 0.44 5.28 1.38
CA VAL A 10 0.21 4.32 0.29
C VAL A 10 -1.26 4.39 -0.15
N TYR A 11 -1.49 4.93 -1.34
CA TYR A 11 -2.82 4.97 -1.94
C TYR A 11 -3.10 3.69 -2.72
N LEU A 12 -3.99 2.85 -2.20
CA LEU A 12 -4.52 1.68 -2.91
C LEU A 12 -5.84 2.03 -3.59
N ALA A 13 -6.31 1.19 -4.50
CA ALA A 13 -7.65 1.36 -5.05
C ALA A 13 -8.70 1.37 -3.90
N PRO A 14 -9.58 2.38 -3.80
CA PRO A 14 -10.53 2.53 -2.69
C PRO A 14 -11.76 1.59 -2.81
N SER A 15 -11.58 0.44 -3.44
CA SER A 15 -12.60 -0.58 -3.65
C SER A 15 -11.95 -1.95 -3.69
N GLN A 16 -12.56 -2.92 -3.01
CA GLN A 16 -12.15 -4.33 -3.08
C GLN A 16 -12.43 -4.98 -4.44
N PHE A 17 -13.17 -4.29 -5.32
CA PHE A 17 -13.55 -4.76 -6.65
C PHE A 17 -12.73 -4.10 -7.78
N GLU A 18 -11.74 -3.28 -7.43
CA GLU A 18 -10.85 -2.61 -8.38
C GLU A 18 -9.47 -3.29 -8.41
N ALA A 19 -8.84 -3.28 -9.58
CA ALA A 19 -7.47 -3.74 -9.74
C ALA A 19 -6.47 -2.66 -9.26
N GLY A 20 -5.32 -3.11 -8.76
CA GLY A 20 -4.15 -2.26 -8.56
C GLY A 20 -3.24 -2.28 -9.78
N PHE A 21 -2.51 -1.19 -10.00
CA PHE A 21 -1.51 -1.08 -11.08
C PHE A 21 -0.18 -0.62 -10.50
N ILE A 22 0.91 -1.02 -11.16
CA ILE A 22 2.28 -0.59 -10.85
C ILE A 22 2.89 0.07 -12.09
N SER A 23 4.05 0.68 -11.92
CA SER A 23 4.82 1.33 -13.00
C SER A 23 6.30 1.06 -12.82
N ILE A 24 7.11 1.35 -13.85
CA ILE A 24 8.57 1.26 -13.78
C ILE A 24 9.21 2.15 -12.68
N MET A 25 8.48 3.16 -12.21
CA MET A 25 8.91 4.00 -11.08
C MET A 25 8.81 3.32 -9.71
N HIS A 26 8.16 2.15 -9.60
CA HIS A 26 8.14 1.37 -8.37
C HIS A 26 9.44 0.56 -8.27
N THR A 27 10.52 1.23 -7.86
CA THR A 27 11.81 0.62 -7.57
C THR A 27 11.73 -0.28 -6.33
N ASP A 28 12.77 -1.09 -6.09
CA ASP A 28 12.84 -1.99 -4.93
C ASP A 28 12.63 -1.23 -3.61
N ASP A 29 13.23 -0.04 -3.45
CA ASP A 29 13.05 0.79 -2.26
C ASP A 29 11.58 1.19 -2.02
N VAL A 30 10.84 1.51 -3.09
CA VAL A 30 9.41 1.85 -3.01
C VAL A 30 8.59 0.63 -2.63
N ILE A 31 8.92 -0.54 -3.19
CA ILE A 31 8.27 -1.81 -2.87
C ILE A 31 8.49 -2.17 -1.40
N ASP A 32 9.73 -2.06 -0.91
CA ASP A 32 10.09 -2.37 0.47
C ASP A 32 9.39 -1.43 1.47
N ALA A 33 9.35 -0.14 1.19
CA ALA A 33 8.60 0.84 1.99
C ALA A 33 7.10 0.51 2.03
N THR A 34 6.52 0.10 0.89
CA THR A 34 5.11 -0.30 0.80
C THR A 34 4.84 -1.56 1.64
N ILE A 35 5.72 -2.56 1.58
CA ILE A 35 5.61 -3.79 2.39
C ILE A 35 5.69 -3.48 3.88
N ALA A 36 6.60 -2.59 4.30
CA ALA A 36 6.69 -2.17 5.69
C ALA A 36 5.39 -1.52 6.18
N ALA A 37 4.81 -0.62 5.38
CA ALA A 37 3.53 0.01 5.68
C ALA A 37 2.39 -1.01 5.80
N VAL A 38 2.33 -2.00 4.91
CA VAL A 38 1.34 -3.10 4.96
C VAL A 38 1.46 -3.90 6.25
N ARG A 39 2.68 -4.29 6.65
CA ARG A 39 2.93 -5.04 7.89
C ARG A 39 2.42 -4.29 9.11
N GLU A 40 2.66 -2.99 9.18
CA GLU A 40 2.17 -2.15 10.27
C GLU A 40 0.65 -1.97 10.24
N ALA A 41 0.06 -1.80 9.06
CA ALA A 41 -1.39 -1.67 8.91
C ALA A 41 -2.12 -2.91 9.41
N PHE A 42 -1.57 -4.12 9.16
CA PHE A 42 -2.14 -5.38 9.64
C PHE A 42 -1.97 -5.64 11.13
N ARG A 43 -0.91 -5.15 11.78
CA ARG A 43 -0.71 -5.29 13.23
C ARG A 43 -1.79 -4.60 14.06
N THR A 44 -2.43 -3.58 13.51
CA THR A 44 -3.44 -2.76 14.19
C THR A 44 -4.82 -2.89 13.53
N TRP A 45 -5.01 -3.94 12.72
CA TRP A 45 -6.23 -4.13 11.93
C TRP A 45 -7.35 -4.74 12.75
#